data_AF-A0AAJ0EI67-F1
#
_entry.id   AF-A0AAJ0EI67-F1
#
_cell.length_a   1.000
_cell.length_b   1.000
_cell.length_c   1.000
_cell.angle_alpha   90.00
_cell.angle_beta   90.00
_cell.angle_gamma   90.00
#
_symmetry.space_group_name_H-M   'P 1'
#
loop_
_entity.id
_entity.type
_entity.pdbx_description
1 polymer ?
#
loop_
_entity_poly.entity_id
_entity_poly.type
_entity_poly.pdbx_seq_one_letter_code
_entity_poly.pdbx_strand_id
1 'polypeptide(L)'
;MKPQALLSAAAFLPAFVSAAPSADKRDAKPPAFFLAGDSTTAVQSTGGGGWGNGFLSFLKKPAFGTNYGRNGRTTVDYVSQGHWATVKDAVKSNTANFDVYVTIQFGHNDQKPEKNISLDQYQTNLGNLAKEIKALGATPILVTPLTRRSFNSAGVVTNNLSNQRERTIAAATETKTTYIDLNLNSRKYVQAIGETKAHSYNLVESDNTHLNAEGSVVFGRLVADLVLQKNKALEQWFTPNKTLSDEIWKAINSSTV
;
A
#
# COMPACT_ATOMS: atom_id res chain seq x y z
N MET A 1 -78.03 23.19 23.28
CA MET A 1 -76.94 22.92 22.31
C MET A 1 -76.26 21.61 22.72
N LYS A 2 -76.36 20.55 21.92
CA LYS A 2 -75.69 19.26 22.15
C LYS A 2 -74.47 19.17 21.22
N PRO A 3 -73.27 18.80 21.68
CA PRO A 3 -72.13 18.62 20.79
C PRO A 3 -72.19 17.24 20.12
N GLN A 4 -72.01 17.23 18.79
CA GLN A 4 -71.81 16.02 17.99
C GLN A 4 -70.35 15.60 18.07
N ALA A 5 -70.09 14.32 18.36
CA ALA A 5 -68.76 13.72 18.29
C ALA A 5 -68.50 13.19 16.87
N LEU A 6 -67.45 13.69 16.22
CA LEU A 6 -66.92 13.19 14.96
C LEU A 6 -65.99 12.00 15.25
N LEU A 7 -66.38 10.78 14.83
CA LEU A 7 -65.45 9.65 14.74
C LEU A 7 -64.63 9.76 13.45
N SER A 8 -63.31 9.92 13.58
CA SER A 8 -62.37 9.67 12.48
C SER A 8 -61.96 8.21 12.47
N ALA A 9 -62.27 7.49 11.39
CA ALA A 9 -61.77 6.15 11.14
C ALA A 9 -60.39 6.23 10.48
N ALA A 10 -59.35 5.76 11.18
CA ALA A 10 -58.01 5.60 10.60
C ALA A 10 -57.94 4.28 9.81
N ALA A 11 -57.74 4.37 8.50
CA ALA A 11 -57.51 3.22 7.64
C ALA A 11 -56.06 2.71 7.81
N PHE A 12 -55.91 1.48 8.28
CA PHE A 12 -54.63 0.77 8.29
C PHE A 12 -54.37 0.16 6.91
N LEU A 13 -53.34 0.64 6.21
CA LEU A 13 -52.78 -0.02 5.03
C LEU A 13 -51.70 -1.02 5.49
N PRO A 14 -51.73 -2.29 5.05
CA PRO A 14 -50.67 -3.24 5.36
C PRO A 14 -49.41 -2.89 4.57
N ALA A 15 -48.31 -2.62 5.28
CA ALA A 15 -47.00 -2.45 4.68
C ALA A 15 -46.43 -3.82 4.28
N PHE A 16 -46.33 -4.08 2.98
CA PHE A 16 -45.57 -5.22 2.46
C PHE A 16 -44.07 -4.92 2.61
N VAL A 17 -43.42 -5.60 3.54
CA VAL A 17 -41.96 -5.60 3.66
C VAL A 17 -41.40 -6.55 2.60
N SER A 18 -40.87 -5.99 1.51
CA SER A 18 -40.10 -6.76 0.53
C SER A 18 -38.71 -7.04 1.12
N ALA A 19 -38.46 -8.30 1.50
CA ALA A 19 -37.13 -8.74 1.90
C ALA A 19 -36.23 -8.79 0.65
N ALA A 20 -35.20 -7.96 0.63
CA ALA A 20 -34.17 -8.02 -0.41
C ALA A 20 -33.49 -9.41 -0.39
N PRO A 21 -33.20 -10.00 -1.56
CA PRO A 21 -32.48 -11.26 -1.61
C PRO A 21 -31.13 -11.10 -0.91
N SER A 22 -30.83 -12.01 0.02
CA SER A 22 -29.51 -12.08 0.64
C SER A 22 -28.49 -12.32 -0.47
N ALA A 23 -27.54 -11.40 -0.63
CA ALA A 23 -26.41 -11.59 -1.51
C ALA A 23 -25.64 -12.82 -1.03
N ASP A 24 -25.70 -13.91 -1.80
CA ASP A 24 -24.90 -15.11 -1.53
C ASP A 24 -23.45 -14.69 -1.34
N LYS A 25 -22.88 -15.09 -0.20
CA LYS A 25 -21.45 -14.94 0.08
C LYS A 25 -20.70 -15.76 -0.96
N ARG A 26 -20.29 -15.16 -2.07
CA ARG A 26 -19.31 -15.77 -2.96
C ARG A 26 -18.08 -16.10 -2.12
N ASP A 27 -17.57 -17.31 -2.27
CA ASP A 27 -16.29 -17.68 -1.67
C ASP A 27 -15.21 -16.70 -2.11
N ALA A 28 -14.44 -16.19 -1.15
CA ALA A 28 -13.35 -15.25 -1.43
C ALA A 28 -12.32 -15.92 -2.35
N LYS A 29 -11.98 -15.27 -3.46
CA LYS A 29 -10.99 -15.80 -4.39
C LYS A 29 -9.60 -15.68 -3.75
N PRO A 30 -8.63 -16.52 -4.12
CA PRO A 30 -7.25 -16.28 -3.74
C PRO A 30 -6.80 -14.89 -4.25
N PRO A 31 -5.94 -14.17 -3.49
CA PRO A 31 -5.47 -12.87 -3.91
C PRO A 31 -4.34 -12.98 -4.94
N ALA A 32 -4.33 -12.03 -5.87
CA ALA A 32 -3.20 -11.78 -6.76
C ALA A 32 -2.64 -10.37 -6.49
N PHE A 33 -1.36 -10.25 -6.14
CA PHE A 33 -0.71 -8.97 -5.86
C PHE A 33 0.16 -8.49 -7.01
N PHE A 34 -0.09 -7.29 -7.52
CA PHE A 34 0.76 -6.63 -8.51
C PHE A 34 1.39 -5.38 -7.92
N LEU A 35 2.73 -5.36 -7.85
CA LEU A 35 3.44 -4.30 -7.14
C LEU A 35 3.98 -3.25 -8.12
N ALA A 36 3.38 -2.06 -8.13
CA ALA A 36 3.85 -0.92 -8.91
C ALA A 36 4.67 0.03 -8.04
N GLY A 37 5.81 0.49 -8.55
CA GLY A 37 6.62 1.48 -7.83
C GLY A 37 7.98 1.76 -8.44
N ASP A 38 8.78 2.54 -7.72
CA ASP A 38 10.15 2.91 -8.07
C ASP A 38 11.18 1.82 -7.68
N SER A 39 12.47 2.17 -7.58
CA SER A 39 13.56 1.26 -7.22
C SER A 39 13.43 0.66 -5.81
N THR A 40 12.66 1.28 -4.92
CA THR A 40 12.39 0.77 -3.57
C THR A 40 11.23 -0.22 -3.50
N THR A 41 10.55 -0.47 -4.62
CA THR A 41 9.65 -1.62 -4.83
C THR A 41 10.31 -2.68 -5.71
N ALA A 42 11.16 -2.27 -6.65
CA ALA A 42 11.74 -3.10 -7.70
C ALA A 42 12.55 -4.31 -7.20
N VAL A 43 12.76 -5.25 -8.13
CA VAL A 43 13.63 -6.41 -7.92
C VAL A 43 15.09 -5.98 -7.67
N GLN A 44 15.83 -6.83 -6.95
CA GLN A 44 17.25 -6.62 -6.68
C GLN A 44 18.04 -6.51 -7.98
N SER A 45 18.78 -5.40 -8.14
CA SER A 45 19.55 -5.03 -9.32
C SER A 45 20.51 -3.87 -9.00
N THR A 46 21.43 -3.53 -9.90
CA THR A 46 22.21 -2.31 -9.74
C THR A 46 21.27 -1.09 -9.74
N GLY A 47 21.23 -0.34 -8.62
CA GLY A 47 20.32 0.79 -8.43
C GLY A 47 18.84 0.40 -8.18
N GLY A 48 18.57 -0.85 -7.79
CA GLY A 48 17.25 -1.34 -7.44
C GLY A 48 17.34 -2.40 -6.34
N GLY A 49 16.47 -2.32 -5.34
CA GLY A 49 16.57 -3.20 -4.18
C GLY A 49 15.42 -2.94 -3.23
N GLY A 50 14.22 -3.26 -3.68
CA GLY A 50 13.01 -2.89 -2.98
C GLY A 50 12.51 -3.94 -1.99
N TRP A 51 11.45 -3.58 -1.28
CA TRP A 51 10.71 -4.50 -0.41
C TRP A 51 9.85 -5.51 -1.19
N GLY A 52 9.61 -5.27 -2.49
CA GLY A 52 8.57 -5.97 -3.25
C GLY A 52 8.73 -7.49 -3.29
N ASN A 53 9.92 -8.02 -3.60
CA ASN A 53 10.14 -9.47 -3.62
C ASN A 53 10.10 -10.08 -2.20
N GLY A 54 10.55 -9.34 -1.18
CA GLY A 54 10.40 -9.77 0.20
C GLY A 54 8.95 -9.82 0.65
N PHE A 55 8.07 -8.94 0.18
CA PHE A 55 6.63 -9.06 0.41
C PHE A 55 6.05 -10.30 -0.28
N LEU A 56 6.39 -10.51 -1.56
CA LEU A 56 5.87 -11.63 -2.34
C LEU A 56 6.33 -13.00 -1.82
N SER A 57 7.50 -13.09 -1.18
CA SER A 57 8.01 -14.35 -0.63
C SER A 57 7.17 -14.89 0.53
N PHE A 58 6.32 -14.06 1.15
CA PHE A 58 5.38 -14.50 2.16
C PHE A 58 4.06 -15.03 1.58
N LEU A 59 3.75 -14.88 0.30
CA LEU A 59 2.52 -15.41 -0.28
C LEU A 59 2.59 -16.94 -0.40
N LYS A 60 1.48 -17.62 -0.08
CA LYS A 60 1.34 -19.06 -0.31
C LYS A 60 0.23 -19.37 -1.30
N LYS A 61 0.47 -20.36 -2.15
CA LYS A 61 -0.48 -20.79 -3.19
C LYS A 61 -1.85 -21.17 -2.58
N PRO A 62 -2.96 -20.98 -3.30
CA PRO A 62 -3.06 -20.40 -4.66
C PRO A 62 -2.84 -18.88 -4.79
N ALA A 63 -2.59 -18.13 -3.71
CA ALA A 63 -2.20 -16.73 -3.85
C ALA A 63 -0.85 -16.59 -4.59
N PHE A 64 -0.69 -15.50 -5.34
CA PHE A 64 0.55 -15.19 -6.03
C PHE A 64 0.72 -13.68 -6.19
N GLY A 65 1.88 -13.27 -6.70
CA GLY A 65 2.03 -11.90 -7.15
C GLY A 65 3.24 -11.68 -8.05
N THR A 66 3.28 -10.51 -8.66
CA THR A 66 4.32 -10.09 -9.59
C THR A 66 4.83 -8.71 -9.21
N ASN A 67 6.16 -8.58 -9.16
CA ASN A 67 6.81 -7.30 -8.90
C ASN A 67 7.03 -6.53 -10.21
N TYR A 68 6.27 -5.45 -10.38
CA TYR A 68 6.38 -4.53 -11.51
C TYR A 68 7.14 -3.24 -11.15
N GLY A 69 7.86 -3.20 -10.02
CA GLY A 69 8.71 -2.06 -9.67
C GLY A 69 9.78 -1.80 -10.72
N ARG A 70 10.11 -0.52 -10.95
CA ARG A 70 11.09 -0.09 -11.96
C ARG A 70 12.02 0.99 -11.42
N ASN A 71 13.33 0.77 -11.58
CA ASN A 71 14.35 1.64 -10.98
C ASN A 71 14.26 3.07 -11.50
N GLY A 72 14.40 4.06 -10.62
CA GLY A 72 14.48 5.47 -11.04
C GLY A 72 13.19 6.08 -11.61
N ARG A 73 12.06 5.35 -11.59
CA ARG A 73 10.79 5.85 -12.15
C ARG A 73 10.12 6.82 -11.18
N THR A 74 9.58 7.89 -11.75
CA THR A 74 8.56 8.76 -11.14
C THR A 74 7.18 8.23 -11.49
N THR A 75 6.13 8.79 -10.90
CA THR A 75 4.74 8.56 -11.33
C THR A 75 4.52 8.89 -12.81
N VAL A 76 5.21 9.91 -13.35
CA VAL A 76 5.13 10.32 -14.76
C VAL A 76 5.85 9.34 -15.67
N ASP A 77 7.13 9.04 -15.37
CA ASP A 77 7.96 8.14 -16.18
C ASP A 77 7.38 6.73 -16.24
N TYR A 78 6.80 6.26 -15.12
CA TYR A 78 6.20 4.93 -15.05
C TYR A 78 5.00 4.78 -16.01
N VAL A 79 4.20 5.85 -16.17
CA VAL A 79 3.07 5.86 -17.10
C VAL A 79 3.56 6.06 -18.53
N SER A 80 4.37 7.08 -18.79
CA SER A 80 4.80 7.46 -20.15
C SER A 80 5.66 6.37 -20.83
N GLN A 81 6.39 5.57 -20.06
CA GLN A 81 7.21 4.46 -20.57
C GLN A 81 6.45 3.13 -20.66
N GLY A 82 5.12 3.14 -20.48
CA GLY A 82 4.27 1.96 -20.69
C GLY A 82 4.28 0.93 -19.56
N HIS A 83 5.02 1.14 -18.47
CA HIS A 83 5.04 0.21 -17.33
C HIS A 83 3.66 0.10 -16.66
N TRP A 84 2.92 1.20 -16.59
CA TRP A 84 1.55 1.17 -16.08
C TRP A 84 0.59 0.37 -16.96
N ALA A 85 0.77 0.40 -18.28
CA ALA A 85 -0.04 -0.42 -19.19
C ALA A 85 0.14 -1.92 -18.88
N THR A 86 1.38 -2.36 -18.65
CA THR A 86 1.67 -3.76 -18.25
C THR A 86 0.96 -4.16 -16.95
N VAL A 87 0.91 -3.28 -15.95
CA VAL A 87 0.19 -3.56 -14.69
C VAL A 87 -1.31 -3.70 -14.94
N LYS A 88 -1.90 -2.80 -15.75
CA LYS A 88 -3.32 -2.86 -16.09
C LYS A 88 -3.70 -4.12 -16.86
N ASP A 89 -2.83 -4.59 -17.76
CA ASP A 89 -3.07 -5.83 -18.50
C ASP A 89 -3.01 -7.04 -17.56
N ALA A 90 -2.06 -7.08 -16.63
CA ALA A 90 -2.02 -8.11 -15.59
C ALA A 90 -3.29 -8.12 -14.73
N VAL A 91 -3.82 -6.95 -14.36
CA VAL A 91 -5.09 -6.83 -13.63
C VAL A 91 -6.24 -7.45 -14.44
N LYS A 92 -6.43 -7.02 -15.69
CA LYS A 92 -7.51 -7.52 -16.55
C LYS A 92 -7.45 -9.03 -16.73
N SER A 93 -6.26 -9.59 -16.88
CA SER A 93 -6.08 -11.03 -17.07
C SER A 93 -6.39 -11.87 -15.83
N ASN A 94 -6.51 -11.27 -14.63
CA ASN A 94 -6.60 -12.02 -13.38
C ASN A 94 -7.87 -11.77 -12.56
N THR A 95 -8.58 -10.64 -12.74
CA THR A 95 -9.79 -10.33 -11.96
C THR A 95 -10.93 -11.35 -12.12
N ALA A 96 -10.95 -12.10 -13.21
CA ALA A 96 -11.89 -13.20 -13.42
C ALA A 96 -11.73 -14.31 -12.37
N ASN A 97 -10.50 -14.62 -11.95
CA ASN A 97 -10.19 -15.79 -11.11
C ASN A 97 -9.61 -15.43 -9.73
N PHE A 98 -9.14 -14.20 -9.53
CA PHE A 98 -8.47 -13.75 -8.32
C PHE A 98 -9.06 -12.46 -7.77
N ASP A 99 -8.95 -12.26 -6.47
CA ASP A 99 -9.13 -10.95 -5.84
C ASP A 99 -7.83 -10.15 -6.07
N VAL A 100 -7.82 -9.30 -7.09
CA VAL A 100 -6.60 -8.60 -7.51
C VAL A 100 -6.35 -7.36 -6.64
N TYR A 101 -5.13 -7.26 -6.11
CA TYR A 101 -4.63 -6.11 -5.36
C TYR A 101 -3.46 -5.48 -6.11
N VAL A 102 -3.43 -4.16 -6.17
CA VAL A 102 -2.29 -3.42 -6.75
C VAL A 102 -1.71 -2.47 -5.72
N THR A 103 -0.51 -2.76 -5.23
CA THR A 103 0.20 -1.80 -4.36
C THR A 103 0.89 -0.76 -5.23
N ILE A 104 0.77 0.53 -4.88
CA ILE A 104 1.34 1.64 -5.65
C ILE A 104 2.22 2.47 -4.72
N GLN A 105 3.53 2.46 -4.97
CA GLN A 105 4.51 3.18 -4.15
C GLN A 105 5.50 4.00 -4.99
N PHE A 106 5.38 5.32 -4.94
CA PHE A 106 6.30 6.26 -5.59
C PHE A 106 6.66 7.40 -4.63
N GLY A 107 7.65 8.21 -4.99
CA GLY A 107 8.01 9.41 -4.23
C GLY A 107 9.51 9.70 -4.22
N HIS A 108 10.37 8.67 -4.26
CA HIS A 108 11.82 8.88 -4.17
C HIS A 108 12.39 9.67 -5.35
N ASN A 109 11.86 9.41 -6.54
CA ASN A 109 12.26 10.13 -7.75
C ASN A 109 11.36 11.35 -7.99
N ASP A 110 10.08 11.29 -7.64
CA ASP A 110 9.15 12.41 -7.79
C ASP A 110 9.55 13.63 -6.94
N GLN A 111 10.21 13.44 -5.79
CA GLN A 111 10.69 14.57 -4.97
C GLN A 111 11.87 15.33 -5.59
N LYS A 112 12.56 14.73 -6.57
CA LYS A 112 13.82 15.26 -7.09
C LYS A 112 13.54 16.51 -7.94
N PRO A 113 14.16 17.67 -7.63
CA PRO A 113 13.89 18.92 -8.35
C PRO A 113 14.06 18.80 -9.87
N GLU A 114 15.05 18.04 -10.33
CA GLU A 114 15.33 17.82 -11.75
C GLU A 114 14.22 17.07 -12.50
N LYS A 115 13.30 16.39 -11.79
CA LYS A 115 12.13 15.74 -12.38
C LYS A 115 10.98 16.72 -12.63
N ASN A 116 11.01 17.92 -12.03
CA ASN A 116 10.01 18.97 -12.20
C ASN A 116 8.56 18.49 -11.95
N ILE A 117 8.34 17.67 -10.91
CA ILE A 117 7.02 17.20 -10.51
C ILE A 117 6.61 17.94 -9.24
N SER A 118 5.55 18.75 -9.31
CA SER A 118 5.00 19.41 -8.13
C SER A 118 4.32 18.42 -7.20
N LEU A 119 4.17 18.78 -5.91
CA LEU A 119 3.46 17.95 -4.93
C LEU A 119 1.99 17.70 -5.32
N ASP A 120 1.33 18.70 -5.91
CA ASP A 120 -0.07 18.57 -6.37
C ASP A 120 -0.17 17.66 -7.60
N GLN A 121 0.81 17.73 -8.51
CA GLN A 121 0.88 16.81 -9.65
C GLN A 121 1.13 15.37 -9.18
N TYR A 122 2.06 15.17 -8.25
CA TYR A 122 2.33 13.87 -7.65
C TYR A 122 1.09 13.27 -6.96
N GLN A 123 0.36 14.06 -6.15
CA GLN A 123 -0.89 13.64 -5.53
C GLN A 123 -1.93 13.24 -6.59
N THR A 124 -2.13 14.09 -7.60
CA THR A 124 -3.08 13.86 -8.70
C THR A 124 -2.73 12.57 -9.45
N ASN A 125 -1.45 12.35 -9.75
CA ASN A 125 -0.98 11.14 -10.42
C ASN A 125 -1.31 9.88 -9.62
N LEU A 126 -0.97 9.85 -8.32
CA LEU A 126 -1.30 8.71 -7.46
C LEU A 126 -2.81 8.44 -7.40
N GLY A 127 -3.61 9.51 -7.30
CA GLY A 127 -5.07 9.41 -7.33
C GLY A 127 -5.59 8.81 -8.64
N ASN A 128 -5.05 9.22 -9.78
CA ASN A 128 -5.42 8.68 -11.09
C ASN A 128 -5.03 7.20 -11.23
N LEU A 129 -3.82 6.81 -10.83
CA LEU A 129 -3.40 5.41 -10.82
C LEU A 129 -4.36 4.55 -9.97
N ALA A 130 -4.75 5.01 -8.79
CA ALA A 130 -5.73 4.30 -7.95
C ALA A 130 -7.12 4.20 -8.61
N LYS A 131 -7.63 5.29 -9.19
CA LYS A 131 -8.92 5.30 -9.91
C LYS A 131 -8.92 4.31 -11.07
N GLU A 132 -7.83 4.22 -11.83
CA GLU A 132 -7.71 3.29 -12.96
C GLU A 132 -7.76 1.82 -12.51
N ILE A 133 -7.12 1.45 -11.40
CA ILE A 133 -7.20 0.09 -10.86
C ILE A 133 -8.61 -0.25 -10.39
N LYS A 134 -9.31 0.69 -9.73
CA LYS A 134 -10.71 0.52 -9.34
C LYS A 134 -11.61 0.31 -10.54
N ALA A 135 -11.40 1.08 -11.61
CA ALA A 135 -12.17 0.95 -12.85
C ALA A 135 -11.99 -0.42 -13.53
N LEU A 136 -10.86 -1.10 -13.28
CA LEU A 136 -10.60 -2.46 -13.75
C LEU A 136 -11.15 -3.55 -12.81
N GLY A 137 -11.86 -3.19 -11.74
CA GLY A 137 -12.44 -4.14 -10.78
C GLY A 137 -11.44 -4.73 -9.78
N ALA A 138 -10.29 -4.08 -9.60
CA ALA A 138 -9.26 -4.49 -8.64
C ALA A 138 -9.13 -3.50 -7.47
N THR A 139 -8.42 -3.90 -6.42
CA THR A 139 -8.24 -3.12 -5.20
C THR A 139 -6.88 -2.43 -5.18
N PRO A 140 -6.79 -1.10 -5.41
CA PRO A 140 -5.53 -0.39 -5.20
C PRO A 140 -5.22 -0.24 -3.70
N ILE A 141 -3.93 -0.29 -3.38
CA ILE A 141 -3.39 0.06 -2.06
C ILE A 141 -2.29 1.09 -2.29
N LEU A 142 -2.50 2.34 -1.86
CA LEU A 142 -1.44 3.34 -1.89
C LEU A 142 -0.47 3.09 -0.73
N VAL A 143 0.83 3.07 -1.04
CA VAL A 143 1.88 2.82 -0.05
C VAL A 143 2.73 4.08 0.05
N THR A 144 2.81 4.69 1.23
CA THR A 144 3.69 5.85 1.43
C THR A 144 5.15 5.43 1.19
N PRO A 145 6.01 6.30 0.63
CA PRO A 145 7.35 5.89 0.20
C PRO A 145 8.19 5.41 1.39
N LEU A 146 8.91 4.30 1.22
CA LEU A 146 9.84 3.77 2.22
C LEU A 146 10.79 4.85 2.77
N THR A 147 11.08 4.84 4.07
CA THR A 147 12.06 5.78 4.65
C THR A 147 13.47 5.51 4.12
N ARG A 148 14.28 6.56 3.98
CA ARG A 148 15.72 6.40 3.79
C ARG A 148 16.38 6.14 5.14
N ARG A 149 17.45 5.35 5.14
CA ARG A 149 18.21 4.99 6.35
C ARG A 149 19.30 6.02 6.64
N SER A 150 18.96 7.29 6.49
CA SER A 150 19.87 8.43 6.72
C SER A 150 19.57 9.07 8.07
N PHE A 151 20.61 9.24 8.88
CA PHE A 151 20.54 9.85 10.21
C PHE A 151 21.18 11.25 10.17
N ASN A 152 20.67 12.17 11.00
CA ASN A 152 21.33 13.46 11.22
C ASN A 152 22.43 13.33 12.29
N SER A 153 23.17 14.41 12.54
CA SER A 153 24.25 14.45 13.55
C SER A 153 23.79 14.15 14.98
N ALA A 154 22.49 14.23 15.27
CA ALA A 154 21.90 13.89 16.56
C ALA A 154 21.45 12.41 16.64
N GLY A 155 21.72 11.59 15.62
CA GLY A 155 21.30 10.19 15.57
C GLY A 155 19.79 10.00 15.32
N VAL A 156 19.12 11.00 14.75
CA VAL A 156 17.70 10.95 14.42
C VAL A 156 17.51 10.69 12.93
N VAL A 157 16.61 9.76 12.58
CA VAL A 157 16.30 9.44 11.19
C VAL A 157 15.69 10.66 10.49
N THR A 158 16.30 11.03 9.36
CA THR A 158 15.85 12.16 8.55
C THR A 158 14.47 11.89 7.93
N ASN A 159 13.58 12.89 7.98
CA ASN A 159 12.22 12.79 7.43
C ASN A 159 12.10 13.47 6.06
N ASN A 160 12.94 13.09 5.12
CA ASN A 160 13.07 13.78 3.82
C ASN A 160 12.00 13.41 2.77
N LEU A 161 11.02 12.59 3.15
CA LEU A 161 9.88 12.18 2.32
C LEU A 161 8.53 12.53 2.97
N SER A 162 8.52 13.41 3.99
CA SER A 162 7.30 13.82 4.70
C SER A 162 6.22 14.35 3.77
N ASN A 163 6.60 15.21 2.84
CA ASN A 163 5.67 15.80 1.87
C ASN A 163 5.09 14.72 0.95
N GLN A 164 5.90 13.80 0.43
CA GLN A 164 5.43 12.69 -0.41
C GLN A 164 4.53 11.73 0.37
N ARG A 165 4.84 11.45 1.64
CA ARG A 165 3.98 10.69 2.55
C ARG A 165 2.61 11.37 2.69
N GLU A 166 2.59 12.65 3.02
CA GLU A 166 1.35 13.42 3.19
C GLU A 166 0.51 13.44 1.91
N ARG A 167 1.14 13.68 0.76
CA ARG A 167 0.46 13.69 -0.55
C ARG A 167 -0.05 12.31 -0.97
N THR A 168 0.64 11.24 -0.60
CA THR A 168 0.12 9.87 -0.79
C THR A 168 -1.15 9.63 0.02
N ILE A 169 -1.16 10.05 1.30
CA ILE A 169 -2.32 9.92 2.18
C ILE A 169 -3.49 10.81 1.70
N ALA A 170 -3.18 12.03 1.24
CA ALA A 170 -4.17 12.93 0.64
C ALA A 170 -4.81 12.31 -0.61
N ALA A 171 -4.01 11.76 -1.54
CA ALA A 171 -4.51 11.05 -2.72
C ALA A 171 -5.40 9.84 -2.34
N ALA A 172 -4.99 9.08 -1.32
CA ALA A 172 -5.77 7.97 -0.81
C ALA A 172 -7.13 8.43 -0.27
N THR A 173 -7.13 9.52 0.50
CA THR A 173 -8.33 10.11 1.10
C THR A 173 -9.29 10.62 0.03
N GLU A 174 -8.78 11.43 -0.92
CA GLU A 174 -9.57 11.99 -2.03
C GLU A 174 -10.23 10.90 -2.87
N THR A 175 -9.50 9.82 -3.14
CA THR A 175 -9.98 8.73 -3.98
C THR A 175 -10.69 7.61 -3.21
N LYS A 176 -10.86 7.74 -1.89
CA LYS A 176 -11.38 6.69 -1.00
C LYS A 176 -10.67 5.35 -1.19
N THR A 177 -9.35 5.40 -1.32
CA THR A 177 -8.47 4.27 -1.54
C THR A 177 -7.79 3.88 -0.24
N THR A 178 -7.67 2.57 0.02
CA THR A 178 -6.89 2.08 1.15
C THR A 178 -5.43 2.53 1.00
N TYR A 179 -4.83 3.02 2.08
CA TYR A 179 -3.39 3.23 2.13
C TYR A 179 -2.76 2.50 3.31
N ILE A 180 -1.48 2.20 3.18
CA ILE A 180 -0.61 1.78 4.28
C ILE A 180 0.52 2.79 4.45
N ASP A 181 0.82 3.12 5.70
CA ASP A 181 1.83 4.12 6.00
C ASP A 181 3.21 3.50 6.26
N LEU A 182 3.82 2.99 5.18
CA LEU A 182 5.15 2.41 5.24
C LEU A 182 6.19 3.43 5.68
N ASN A 183 6.11 4.69 5.23
CA ASN A 183 7.05 5.75 5.61
C ASN A 183 7.15 5.94 7.12
N LEU A 184 6.02 6.16 7.81
CA LEU A 184 6.02 6.35 9.27
C LEU A 184 6.57 5.12 9.99
N ASN A 185 6.06 3.93 9.64
CA ASN A 185 6.41 2.70 10.35
C ASN A 185 7.85 2.27 10.09
N SER A 186 8.34 2.42 8.85
CA SER A 186 9.75 2.17 8.54
C SER A 186 10.68 3.17 9.22
N ARG A 187 10.29 4.45 9.33
CA ARG A 187 11.07 5.46 10.06
C ARG A 187 11.20 5.12 11.54
N LYS A 188 10.08 4.74 12.18
CA LYS A 188 10.07 4.26 13.56
C LYS A 188 10.97 3.04 13.76
N TYR A 189 10.84 2.06 12.87
CA TYR A 189 11.68 0.86 12.91
C TYR A 189 13.17 1.20 12.79
N VAL A 190 13.54 1.99 11.77
CA VAL A 190 14.93 2.42 11.51
C VAL A 190 15.49 3.22 12.69
N GLN A 191 14.69 4.09 13.32
CA GLN A 191 15.12 4.84 14.50
C GLN A 191 15.43 3.91 15.67
N ALA A 192 14.57 2.93 15.93
CA ALA A 192 14.69 2.05 17.09
C ALA A 192 15.85 1.06 16.97
N ILE A 193 16.16 0.57 15.76
CA ILE A 193 17.30 -0.35 15.55
C ILE A 193 18.65 0.37 15.49
N GLY A 194 18.65 1.69 15.31
CA GLY A 194 19.86 2.51 15.22
C GLY A 194 20.58 2.41 13.87
N GLU A 195 21.51 3.34 13.65
CA GLU A 195 22.19 3.54 12.37
C GLU A 195 22.95 2.30 11.88
N THR A 196 23.79 1.71 12.74
CA THR A 196 24.59 0.53 12.37
C THR A 196 23.74 -0.63 11.88
N LYS A 197 22.66 -0.98 12.60
CA LYS A 197 21.78 -2.08 12.16
C LYS A 197 20.96 -1.68 10.94
N ALA A 198 20.51 -0.43 10.84
CA ALA A 198 19.80 0.05 9.66
C ALA A 198 20.68 -0.04 8.39
N HIS A 199 21.95 0.37 8.47
CA HIS A 199 22.88 0.30 7.35
C HIS A 199 23.25 -1.13 6.95
N SER A 200 23.10 -2.12 7.85
CA SER A 200 23.22 -3.54 7.49
C SER A 200 22.19 -3.99 6.46
N TYR A 201 21.13 -3.20 6.21
CA TYR A 201 20.14 -3.46 5.17
C TYR A 201 20.44 -2.75 3.85
N ASN A 202 21.50 -1.95 3.75
CA ASN A 202 21.85 -1.27 2.51
C ASN A 202 22.34 -2.26 1.45
N LEU A 203 21.91 -2.07 0.20
CA LEU A 203 22.40 -2.86 -0.94
C LEU A 203 23.88 -2.61 -1.21
N VAL A 204 24.28 -1.34 -1.11
CA VAL A 204 25.66 -0.86 -1.17
C VAL A 204 25.85 0.00 0.07
N GLU A 205 26.98 -0.11 0.77
CA GLU A 205 27.19 0.54 2.07
C GLU A 205 26.86 2.04 2.07
N SER A 206 27.26 2.77 1.02
CA SER A 206 27.01 4.20 0.86
C SER A 206 25.58 4.57 0.39
N ASP A 207 24.70 3.59 0.20
CA ASP A 207 23.36 3.77 -0.36
C ASP A 207 22.27 3.54 0.69
N ASN A 208 21.80 4.63 1.28
CA ASN A 208 20.74 4.63 2.30
C ASN A 208 19.32 4.51 1.71
N THR A 209 19.18 4.26 0.40
CA THR A 209 17.89 4.10 -0.28
C THR A 209 17.59 2.64 -0.58
N HIS A 210 18.47 1.96 -1.32
CA HIS A 210 18.18 0.60 -1.81
C HIS A 210 18.54 -0.48 -0.77
N LEU A 211 17.65 -1.46 -0.63
CA LEU A 211 17.77 -2.56 0.32
C LEU A 211 18.57 -3.71 -0.28
N ASN A 212 19.36 -4.40 0.52
CA ASN A 212 19.87 -5.73 0.19
C ASN A 212 18.78 -6.81 0.35
N ALA A 213 19.15 -8.08 0.20
CA ALA A 213 18.23 -9.20 0.31
C ALA A 213 17.57 -9.30 1.71
N GLU A 214 18.33 -9.11 2.79
CA GLU A 214 17.80 -9.14 4.17
C GLU A 214 16.81 -7.99 4.39
N GLY A 215 17.19 -6.76 4.01
CA GLY A 215 16.34 -5.59 4.06
C GLY A 215 15.04 -5.77 3.27
N SER A 216 15.12 -6.38 2.08
CA SER A 216 13.94 -6.70 1.26
C SER A 216 12.94 -7.55 2.04
N VAL A 217 13.41 -8.58 2.76
CA VAL A 217 12.56 -9.45 3.58
C VAL A 217 11.98 -8.70 4.78
N VAL A 218 12.79 -7.92 5.51
CA VAL A 218 12.35 -7.17 6.70
C VAL A 218 11.29 -6.13 6.35
N PHE A 219 11.57 -5.26 5.37
CA PHE A 219 10.60 -4.23 4.96
C PHE A 219 9.43 -4.82 4.17
N GLY A 220 9.65 -5.93 3.44
CA GLY A 220 8.58 -6.71 2.81
C GLY A 220 7.62 -7.30 3.84
N ARG A 221 8.13 -7.78 4.98
CA ARG A 221 7.32 -8.25 6.10
C ARG A 221 6.54 -7.11 6.73
N LEU A 222 7.15 -5.95 6.93
CA LEU A 222 6.46 -4.76 7.43
C LEU A 222 5.29 -4.37 6.50
N VAL A 223 5.49 -4.39 5.18
CA VAL A 223 4.41 -4.14 4.22
C VAL A 223 3.31 -5.20 4.35
N ALA A 224 3.65 -6.49 4.46
CA ALA A 224 2.68 -7.55 4.65
C ALA A 224 1.84 -7.32 5.91
N ASP A 225 2.46 -7.05 7.06
CA ASP A 225 1.76 -6.79 8.32
C ASP A 225 0.83 -5.57 8.22
N LEU A 226 1.28 -4.49 7.57
CA LEU A 226 0.45 -3.31 7.33
C LEU A 226 -0.76 -3.62 6.44
N VAL A 227 -0.60 -4.45 5.39
CA VAL A 227 -1.72 -4.90 4.56
C VAL A 227 -2.69 -5.77 5.37
N LEU A 228 -2.18 -6.69 6.19
CA LEU A 228 -2.99 -7.57 7.03
C LEU A 228 -3.76 -6.80 8.12
N GLN A 229 -3.21 -5.70 8.64
CA GLN A 229 -3.92 -4.78 9.54
C GLN A 229 -5.12 -4.09 8.84
N LYS A 230 -5.05 -3.87 7.52
CA LYS A 230 -6.17 -3.31 6.74
C LYS A 230 -7.19 -4.37 6.35
N ASN A 231 -6.75 -5.60 6.11
CA ASN A 231 -7.63 -6.71 5.79
C ASN A 231 -7.11 -8.03 6.36
N LYS A 232 -7.60 -8.38 7.57
CA LYS A 232 -7.19 -9.60 8.28
C LYS A 232 -7.60 -10.89 7.55
N ALA A 233 -8.62 -10.85 6.69
CA ALA A 233 -9.02 -12.03 5.92
C ALA A 233 -7.93 -12.51 4.94
N LEU A 234 -6.94 -11.66 4.64
CA LEU A 234 -5.79 -12.02 3.82
C LEU A 234 -4.77 -12.90 4.56
N GLU A 235 -4.78 -12.96 5.89
CA GLU A 235 -3.79 -13.69 6.70
C GLU A 235 -3.67 -15.16 6.28
N GLN A 236 -4.78 -15.77 5.89
CA GLN A 236 -4.82 -17.15 5.40
C GLN A 236 -4.04 -17.39 4.11
N TRP A 237 -3.57 -16.35 3.41
CA TRP A 237 -2.80 -16.41 2.15
C TRP A 237 -1.32 -16.06 2.33
N PHE A 238 -0.90 -15.77 3.55
CA PHE A 238 0.49 -15.50 3.89
C PHE A 238 1.08 -16.62 4.75
N THR A 239 2.34 -16.94 4.54
CA THR A 239 3.16 -17.75 5.45
C THR A 239 3.42 -16.92 6.71
N PRO A 240 3.01 -17.39 7.90
CA PRO A 240 3.27 -16.67 9.14
C PRO A 240 4.78 -16.52 9.40
N ASN A 241 5.18 -15.35 9.90
CA ASN A 241 6.52 -15.14 10.46
C ASN A 241 6.37 -14.27 11.71
N LYS A 242 5.84 -14.88 12.77
CA LYS A 242 5.51 -14.18 14.01
C LYS A 242 6.75 -13.58 14.66
N THR A 243 7.87 -14.30 14.66
CA THR A 243 9.14 -13.83 15.22
C THR A 243 9.57 -12.51 14.59
N LEU A 244 9.66 -12.44 13.26
CA LEU A 244 10.05 -11.21 12.56
C LEU A 244 9.03 -10.08 12.77
N SER A 245 7.72 -10.39 12.74
CA SER A 245 6.69 -9.40 13.06
C SER A 245 6.84 -8.84 14.47
N ASP A 246 6.99 -9.70 15.48
CA ASP A 246 7.14 -9.28 16.87
C ASP A 246 8.37 -8.39 17.04
N GLU A 247 9.49 -8.74 16.42
CA GLU A 247 10.72 -7.91 16.43
C GLU A 247 10.50 -6.53 15.80
N ILE A 248 9.90 -6.48 14.61
CA ILE A 248 9.60 -5.23 13.92
C ILE A 248 8.66 -4.35 14.76
N TRP A 249 7.54 -4.90 15.23
CA TRP A 249 6.54 -4.13 15.95
C TRP A 249 6.98 -3.75 17.36
N LYS A 250 7.79 -4.57 18.04
CA LYS A 250 8.44 -4.18 19.30
C LYS A 250 9.31 -2.94 19.10
N ALA A 251 10.15 -2.95 18.06
CA ALA A 251 11.00 -1.81 17.74
C ALA A 251 10.18 -0.56 17.38
N ILE A 252 9.18 -0.69 16.49
CA ILE A 252 8.29 0.42 16.10
C ILE A 252 7.58 1.03 17.33
N ASN A 253 7.07 0.20 18.23
CA ASN A 253 6.31 0.66 19.40
C ASN A 253 7.20 1.31 20.47
N SER A 254 8.49 0.99 20.50
CA SER A 254 9.47 1.66 21.37
C SER A 254 10.00 2.98 20.81
N SER A 255 9.76 3.26 19.52
CA SER A 255 10.29 4.45 18.86
C SER A 255 9.52 5.71 19.22
N THR A 256 10.25 6.80 19.46
CA THR A 256 9.70 8.13 19.78
C THR A 256 9.59 9.08 18.60
N VAL A 257 10.06 8.69 17.40
CA VAL A 257 9.89 9.47 16.15
C VAL A 257 8.58 9.19 15.43
#